data_AF-A0A919KCM1-F1
#
_entry.id   AF-A0A919KCM1-F1
#
_cell.length_a   1.000
_cell.length_b   1.000
_cell.length_c   1.000
_cell.angle_alpha   90.00
_cell.angle_beta   90.00
_cell.angle_gamma   90.00
#
_symmetry.space_group_name_H-M   'P 1'
#
loop_
_entity.id
_entity.type
_entity.pdbx_description
1 polymer ?
#
loop_
_entity_poly.entity_id
_entity_poly.type
_entity_poly.pdbx_seq_one_letter_code
_entity_poly.pdbx_strand_id
1 'polypeptide(L)'
;MLLRDCAEQTARRILRSMAEPIEVGGVAVRAGASIGIACAEERDDVRTLLHDADMAMYASKHQGKGTWNRYRDGMALSDSG
;
A
#
# COMPACT_ATOMS: atom_id res chain seq x y z
N MET A 1 -7.81 -9.08 -18.83
CA MET A 1 -8.50 -8.42 -17.71
C MET A 1 -8.22 -9.06 -16.34
N LEU A 2 -7.98 -10.37 -16.23
CA LEU A 2 -7.81 -11.10 -14.94
C LEU A 2 -6.51 -10.86 -14.13
N LEU A 3 -5.47 -10.22 -14.70
CA LEU A 3 -4.19 -10.02 -13.99
C LEU A 3 -4.17 -8.81 -13.03
N ARG A 4 -5.06 -7.82 -13.23
CA ARG A 4 -4.97 -6.54 -12.48
C ARG A 4 -5.46 -6.66 -11.02
N ASP A 5 -6.34 -7.61 -10.71
CA ASP A 5 -6.97 -7.75 -9.39
C ASP A 5 -6.14 -8.56 -8.38
N CYS A 6 -5.11 -9.29 -8.83
CA CYS A 6 -4.29 -10.14 -7.96
C CYS A 6 -3.51 -9.32 -6.91
N ALA A 7 -3.05 -8.12 -7.28
CA ALA A 7 -2.33 -7.23 -6.38
C ALA A 7 -3.24 -6.72 -5.25
N GLU A 8 -4.49 -6.36 -5.58
CA GLU A 8 -5.47 -5.85 -4.60
C GLU A 8 -5.92 -6.94 -3.63
N GLN A 9 -6.14 -8.16 -4.13
CA GLN A 9 -6.41 -9.31 -3.27
C GLN A 9 -5.23 -9.62 -2.34
N THR A 10 -4.00 -9.52 -2.84
CA THR A 10 -2.79 -9.72 -2.02
C THR A 10 -2.68 -8.64 -0.94
N ALA A 11 -2.92 -7.37 -1.28
CA ALA A 11 -2.95 -6.29 -0.32
C ALA A 11 -4.00 -6.51 0.78
N ARG A 12 -5.22 -6.91 0.41
CA ARG A 12 -6.28 -7.25 1.37
C ARG A 12 -5.89 -8.40 2.31
N ARG A 13 -5.18 -9.42 1.80
CA ARG A 13 -4.67 -10.53 2.62
C ARG A 13 -3.60 -10.07 3.61
N ILE A 14 -2.66 -9.23 3.16
CA ILE A 14 -1.63 -8.64 4.03
C ILE A 14 -2.28 -7.80 5.14
N LEU A 15 -3.20 -6.90 4.78
CA LEU A 15 -3.90 -6.05 5.76
C LEU A 15 -4.68 -6.87 6.80
N ARG A 16 -5.34 -7.95 6.37
CA ARG A 16 -6.02 -8.87 7.29
C ARG A 16 -5.04 -9.54 8.25
N SER A 17 -3.90 -10.00 7.76
CA SER A 17 -2.86 -10.59 8.61
C SER A 17 -2.29 -9.59 9.61
N MET A 18 -2.13 -8.33 9.22
CA MET A 18 -1.61 -7.26 10.07
C MET A 18 -2.63 -6.79 11.12
N ALA A 19 -3.93 -7.04 10.93
CA ALA A 19 -4.97 -6.65 11.89
C ALA A 19 -4.92 -7.47 13.18
N GLU A 20 -4.33 -8.67 13.12
CA GLU A 20 -4.11 -9.51 14.30
C GLU A 20 -2.99 -8.94 15.18
N PRO A 21 -3.19 -8.83 16.50
CA PRO A 21 -2.13 -8.44 17.43
C PRO A 21 -0.93 -9.39 17.36
N ILE A 22 0.26 -8.82 17.50
CA ILE A 22 1.52 -9.57 17.57
C ILE A 22 2.01 -9.52 19.01
N GLU A 23 2.36 -10.67 19.56
CA GLU A 23 2.95 -10.77 20.90
C GLU A 23 4.42 -10.36 20.86
N VAL A 24 4.78 -9.34 21.64
CA VAL A 24 6.16 -8.86 21.79
C VAL A 24 6.48 -8.76 23.28
N GLY A 25 7.27 -9.71 23.80
CA GLY A 25 7.64 -9.73 25.21
C GLY A 25 6.44 -9.94 26.17
N GLY A 26 5.40 -10.65 25.73
CA GLY A 26 4.17 -10.87 26.50
C GLY A 26 3.19 -9.70 26.47
N VAL A 27 3.43 -8.71 25.60
CA VAL A 27 2.51 -7.60 25.34
C VAL A 27 1.94 -7.75 23.93
N ALA A 28 0.61 -7.72 23.83
CA ALA A 28 -0.09 -7.69 22.56
C ALA A 28 0.04 -6.30 21.89
N VAL A 29 0.75 -6.24 20.76
CA VAL A 29 0.96 -5.01 19.98
C VAL A 29 0.12 -5.04 18.72
N ARG A 30 -0.64 -3.96 18.46
CA ARG A 30 -1.38 -3.78 17.20
C ARG A 30 -0.56 -2.95 16.22
N ALA A 31 -0.24 -3.53 15.06
CA ALA A 31 0.47 -2.84 13.98
C ALA A 31 -0.44 -2.72 12.75
N GLY A 32 -0.76 -1.50 12.34
CA GLY A 32 -1.47 -1.28 11.06
C GLY A 32 -0.48 -1.02 9.93
N ALA A 33 -0.82 -1.50 8.72
CA ALA A 33 -0.07 -1.20 7.50
C ALA A 33 -0.87 -0.27 6.57
N SER A 34 -0.14 0.47 5.74
CA SER A 34 -0.68 1.22 4.60
C SER A 34 0.06 0.72 3.37
N ILE A 35 -0.66 0.32 2.32
CA ILE A 35 -0.07 -0.37 1.17
C ILE A 35 -0.31 0.45 -0.11
N GLY A 36 0.76 0.75 -0.85
CA GLY A 36 0.67 1.33 -2.19
C GLY A 36 0.86 0.27 -3.26
N ILE A 37 0.06 0.33 -4.32
CA ILE A 37 0.13 -0.58 -5.47
C ILE A 37 0.40 0.23 -6.73
N ALA A 38 1.49 -0.09 -7.43
CA ALA A 38 1.73 0.33 -8.80
C ALA A 38 1.83 -0.90 -9.70
N CYS A 39 1.35 -0.79 -10.95
CA CYS A 39 1.45 -1.85 -11.94
C CYS A 39 2.30 -1.35 -13.11
N ALA A 40 3.32 -2.12 -13.47
CA ALA A 40 4.17 -1.80 -14.60
C ALA A 40 3.38 -1.91 -15.92
N GLU A 41 3.54 -0.90 -16.75
CA GLU A 41 3.21 -0.88 -18.17
C GLU A 41 4.49 -1.11 -19.01
N GLU A 42 4.35 -1.34 -20.32
CA GLU A 42 5.43 -1.85 -21.20
C GLU A 42 6.73 -1.03 -21.22
N ARG A 43 6.69 0.23 -20.75
CA ARG A 43 7.83 1.17 -20.82
C ARG A 43 8.23 1.75 -19.47
N ASP A 44 7.70 1.22 -18.38
CA ASP A 44 8.01 1.72 -17.05
C ASP A 44 9.39 1.26 -16.61
N ASP A 45 10.16 2.19 -16.04
CA ASP A 45 11.38 1.85 -15.32
C ASP A 45 11.09 1.55 -13.84
N VAL A 46 12.00 0.81 -13.19
CA VAL A 46 11.84 0.39 -11.79
C VAL A 46 11.75 1.58 -10.83
N ARG A 47 12.46 2.68 -11.10
CA ARG A 47 12.43 3.86 -10.21
C ARG A 47 11.08 4.54 -10.28
N THR A 48 10.51 4.68 -11.46
CA THR A 48 9.17 5.23 -11.68
C THR A 48 8.12 4.36 -10.98
N LEU A 49 8.18 3.03 -11.14
CA LEU A 49 7.25 2.12 -10.47
C LEU A 49 7.33 2.17 -8.93
N LEU A 50 8.56 2.25 -8.38
CA LEU A 50 8.77 2.40 -6.94
C LEU A 50 8.25 3.73 -6.43
N HIS A 51 8.50 4.82 -7.17
CA HIS A 51 7.98 6.13 -6.85
C HIS A 51 6.44 6.09 -6.78
N ASP A 52 5.78 5.62 -7.83
CA ASP A 52 4.32 5.53 -7.91
C ASP A 52 3.71 4.67 -6.80
N ALA A 53 4.35 3.56 -6.46
CA ALA A 53 3.94 2.73 -5.33
C ALA A 53 4.06 3.49 -4.00
N ASP A 54 5.12 4.26 -3.80
CA ASP A 54 5.33 5.09 -2.61
C ASP A 54 4.29 6.21 -2.51
N MET A 55 3.96 6.87 -3.63
CA MET A 55 2.88 7.87 -3.72
C MET A 55 1.55 7.28 -3.25
N ALA A 56 1.18 6.11 -3.77
CA ALA A 56 -0.05 5.42 -3.40
C ALA A 56 -0.05 4.94 -1.95
N MET A 57 1.12 4.52 -1.44
CA MET A 57 1.29 4.16 -0.03
C MET A 57 1.08 5.39 0.87
N TYR A 58 1.64 6.53 0.50
CA TYR A 58 1.50 7.76 1.26
C TYR A 58 0.04 8.23 1.31
N ALA A 59 -0.67 8.20 0.18
CA ALA A 59 -2.11 8.45 0.12
C ALA A 59 -2.88 7.50 1.05
N SER A 60 -2.50 6.22 1.09
CA SER A 60 -3.07 5.24 2.04
C SER A 60 -2.77 5.57 3.49
N LYS A 61 -1.59 6.11 3.78
CA LYS A 61 -1.18 6.50 5.14
C LYS A 61 -2.01 7.68 5.66
N HIS A 62 -2.30 8.66 4.81
CA HIS A 62 -3.14 9.81 5.13
C HIS A 62 -4.61 9.45 5.37
N GLN A 63 -5.12 8.43 4.68
CA GLN A 63 -6.47 7.91 4.91
C GLN A 63 -6.59 7.07 6.20
N GLY A 64 -5.48 6.82 6.89
CA GLY A 64 -5.40 5.95 8.08
C GLY A 64 -4.81 4.57 7.79
N LYS A 65 -4.35 3.89 8.84
CA LYS A 65 -3.79 2.52 8.71
C LYS A 65 -4.90 1.50 8.43
N GLY A 66 -4.55 0.38 7.81
CA GLY A 66 -5.48 -0.71 7.49
C GLY A 66 -6.09 -0.61 6.09
N THR A 67 -5.51 0.19 5.20
CA THR A 67 -6.01 0.40 3.84
C THR A 67 -4.91 0.28 2.79
N TRP A 68 -5.32 0.27 1.53
CA TRP A 68 -4.45 0.28 0.36
C TRP A 68 -4.99 1.25 -0.69
N ASN A 69 -4.10 1.77 -1.53
CA ASN A 69 -4.46 2.52 -2.73
C ASN A 69 -3.61 2.04 -3.90
N ARG A 70 -4.22 2.13 -5.08
CA ARG A 70 -3.51 1.99 -6.35
C ARG A 70 -3.10 3.37 -6.83
N TYR A 71 -1.89 3.47 -7.36
CA TYR A 71 -1.46 4.67 -8.06
C TYR A 71 -2.42 4.99 -9.22
N ARG A 72 -2.70 6.27 -9.39
CA ARG A 72 -3.47 6.81 -10.51
C ARG A 72 -2.72 8.02 -11.03
N ASP A 73 -2.69 8.19 -12.35
CA ASP A 73 -2.02 9.33 -12.97
C ASP A 73 -2.46 10.66 -12.32
N GLY A 74 -1.48 11.49 -11.98
CA GLY A 74 -1.71 12.77 -11.32
C GLY A 74 -1.85 12.69 -9.80
N MET A 75 -1.62 11.53 -9.17
CA MET A 75 -1.47 11.45 -7.72
C MET A 75 -0.19 12.20 -7.33
N ALA A 76 -0.32 13.28 -6.58
CA ALA A 76 0.79 14.06 -6.03
C ALA A 76 0.89 13.83 -4.51
N LEU A 77 2.10 13.92 -3.95
CA LEU A 77 2.27 13.98 -2.50
C LEU A 77 1.70 15.33 -2.10
N SER A 78 0.53 15.33 -1.48
CA SER A 78 0.12 16.47 -0.67
C SER A 78 1.08 16.52 0.50
N ASP A 79 2.11 17.36 0.37
CA ASP A 79 3.02 17.68 1.45
C ASP A 79 2.24 18.54 2.44
N SER A 80 1.50 17.88 3.32
CA SER A 80 0.93 18.50 4.51
C SER A 80 1.99 18.41 5.60
N GLY A 81 2.94 19.35 5.52
CA GLY A 81 3.69 19.83 6.68
C GLY A 81 2.82 20.70 7.57
#